data_AF-A0A8J2T9Y4-F1
#
_entry.id   AF-A0A8J2T9Y4-F1
#
_cell.length_a   1.000
_cell.length_b   1.000
_cell.length_c   1.000
_cell.angle_alpha   90.00
_cell.angle_beta   90.00
_cell.angle_gamma   90.00
#
_symmetry.space_group_name_H-M   'P 1'
#
loop_
_entity.id
_entity.type
_entity.pdbx_description
1 polymer ?
#
loop_
_entity_poly.entity_id
_entity_poly.type
_entity_poly.pdbx_seq_one_letter_code
_entity_poly.pdbx_strand_id
1 'polypeptide(L)'
;MNGERSLHKVIPVRGGAQKQSLVLNRFIVSHFIKGTLKKYAHLFETSIELEKRAIMFMETLLRRAHSTRLQFKTVCCIVIKFLEYSSQEGAQGTNYMRFLHNNFLKLLVAAFVLSVPNKHDDFGERLAKRDDCYAFYSRVTELSLDEVANCSSIVRPVLIQQSRHQHKLRREQNVTEMGILRGSTYQGDCGMEDGYILRTEIEQFDRLGYKMVQEYFNII
;
A
#
# COMPACT_ATOMS: atom_id res chain seq x y z
N MET A 1 15.48 -9.51 61.23
CA MET A 1 16.33 -8.74 60.30
C MET A 1 16.45 -9.55 59.00
N ASN A 2 16.04 -8.93 57.90
CA ASN A 2 16.47 -9.07 56.49
C ASN A 2 17.00 -10.43 56.00
N GLY A 3 16.35 -11.07 55.03
CA GLY A 3 16.63 -10.91 53.59
C GLY A 3 17.12 -12.28 53.07
N GLU A 4 16.81 -12.81 51.90
CA GLU A 4 16.49 -12.23 50.61
C GLU A 4 15.50 -13.17 49.88
N ARG A 5 14.42 -12.60 49.33
CA ARG A 5 13.60 -13.30 48.33
C ARG A 5 14.37 -13.25 47.02
N SER A 6 14.83 -14.42 46.55
CA SER A 6 15.42 -14.56 45.22
C SER A 6 14.37 -14.19 44.18
N LEU A 7 14.53 -12.99 43.59
CA LEU A 7 13.79 -12.53 42.43
C LEU A 7 14.14 -13.47 41.27
N HIS A 8 13.28 -14.46 41.03
CA HIS A 8 13.24 -15.16 39.75
C HIS A 8 13.10 -14.11 38.65
N LYS A 9 14.21 -13.84 37.97
CA LYS A 9 14.27 -13.05 36.76
C LYS A 9 13.41 -13.80 35.73
N VAL A 10 12.17 -13.37 35.57
CA VAL A 10 11.28 -13.86 34.51
C VAL A 10 11.96 -13.48 33.19
N ILE A 11 12.66 -14.43 32.58
CA ILE A 11 13.20 -14.29 31.24
C ILE A 11 11.97 -14.23 30.32
N PRO A 12 11.70 -13.11 29.62
CA PRO A 12 10.57 -13.06 28.72
C PRO A 12 10.80 -14.08 27.61
N VAL A 13 9.89 -15.04 27.50
CA VAL A 13 9.90 -16.07 26.48
C VAL A 13 9.81 -15.38 25.11
N ARG A 14 10.97 -15.17 24.46
CA ARG A 14 11.10 -14.47 23.16
C ARG A 14 10.18 -15.04 22.07
N GLY A 15 9.76 -16.30 22.20
CA GLY A 15 8.82 -16.96 21.28
C GLY A 15 7.37 -16.46 21.33
N GLY A 16 6.93 -15.85 22.44
CA GLY A 16 5.55 -15.34 22.57
C GLY A 16 5.30 -14.10 21.71
N ALA A 17 6.20 -13.12 21.80
CA ALA A 17 6.10 -11.85 21.06
C ALA A 17 6.20 -12.05 19.54
N GLN A 18 7.06 -12.96 19.08
CA GLN A 18 7.18 -13.30 17.66
C GLN A 18 5.92 -13.98 17.12
N LYS A 19 5.37 -14.96 17.85
CA LYS A 19 4.10 -15.61 17.48
C LYS A 19 2.94 -14.61 17.44
N GLN A 20 2.83 -13.72 18.43
CA GLN A 20 1.82 -12.66 18.46
C GLN A 20 1.95 -11.71 17.26
N SER A 21 3.18 -11.30 16.91
CA SER A 21 3.42 -10.45 15.74
C SER A 21 3.01 -11.12 14.43
N LEU A 22 3.21 -12.43 14.30
CA LEU A 22 2.80 -13.19 13.10
C LEU A 22 1.27 -13.27 12.98
N VAL A 23 0.58 -13.52 14.09
CA VAL A 23 -0.89 -13.56 14.15
C VAL A 23 -1.47 -12.19 13.79
N LEU A 24 -0.92 -11.11 14.33
CA LEU A 24 -1.38 -9.76 14.02
C LEU A 24 -1.15 -9.38 12.56
N ASN A 25 0.01 -9.71 11.98
CA ASN A 25 0.29 -9.44 10.57
C ASN A 25 -0.70 -10.18 9.65
N ARG A 26 -0.97 -11.46 9.95
CA ARG A 26 -1.96 -12.27 9.24
C ARG A 26 -3.36 -11.69 9.35
N PHE A 27 -3.74 -11.23 10.54
CA PHE A 27 -5.02 -10.57 10.76
C PHE A 27 -5.15 -9.29 9.92
N ILE A 28 -4.13 -8.40 9.93
CA ILE A 28 -4.15 -7.15 9.18
C ILE A 28 -4.22 -7.41 7.66
N VAL A 29 -3.40 -8.33 7.14
CA VAL A 29 -3.44 -8.72 5.72
C VAL A 29 -4.82 -9.26 5.35
N SER A 30 -5.35 -10.18 6.14
CA SER A 30 -6.67 -10.77 5.90
C SER A 30 -7.76 -9.70 5.91
N HIS A 31 -7.79 -8.82 6.91
CA HIS A 31 -8.82 -7.78 7.01
C HIS A 31 -8.73 -6.79 5.86
N PHE A 32 -7.52 -6.35 5.49
CA PHE A 32 -7.29 -5.47 4.34
C PHE A 32 -7.80 -6.09 3.04
N ILE A 33 -7.42 -7.34 2.74
CA ILE A 33 -7.83 -8.02 1.50
C ILE A 33 -9.35 -8.20 1.45
N LYS A 34 -9.96 -8.68 2.54
CA LYS A 34 -11.42 -8.85 2.63
C LYS A 34 -12.17 -7.54 2.45
N GLY A 35 -11.76 -6.49 3.15
CA GLY A 35 -12.37 -5.16 3.05
C GLY A 35 -12.24 -4.59 1.64
N THR A 36 -11.07 -4.73 1.03
CA THR A 36 -10.80 -4.25 -0.34
C THR A 36 -11.66 -4.99 -1.37
N LEU A 37 -11.65 -6.33 -1.35
CA LEU A 37 -12.43 -7.12 -2.30
C LEU A 37 -13.94 -6.90 -2.13
N LYS A 38 -14.41 -6.73 -0.89
CA LYS A 38 -15.82 -6.42 -0.62
C LYS A 38 -16.22 -5.03 -1.13
N LYS A 39 -15.42 -3.99 -0.86
CA LYS A 39 -15.72 -2.61 -1.27
C LYS A 39 -15.70 -2.44 -2.79
N TYR A 40 -14.73 -3.06 -3.46
CA TYR A 40 -14.51 -2.91 -4.90
C TYR A 40 -14.93 -4.14 -5.71
N ALA A 41 -15.86 -4.94 -5.20
CA ALA A 41 -16.28 -6.21 -5.81
C ALA A 41 -16.68 -6.07 -7.29
N HIS A 42 -17.27 -4.94 -7.66
CA HIS A 42 -17.70 -4.62 -9.03
C HIS A 42 -16.54 -4.42 -10.04
N LEU A 43 -15.28 -4.33 -9.58
CA LEU A 43 -14.10 -4.16 -10.43
C LEU A 43 -13.40 -5.48 -10.74
N PHE A 44 -13.83 -6.59 -10.15
CA PHE A 44 -13.16 -7.89 -10.23
C PHE A 44 -14.05 -8.96 -10.83
N GLU A 45 -13.43 -9.99 -11.40
CA GLU A 45 -14.10 -11.27 -11.61
C GLU A 45 -14.20 -11.99 -10.27
N THR A 46 -15.40 -12.06 -9.70
CA THR A 46 -15.62 -12.68 -8.39
C THR A 46 -15.50 -14.19 -8.49
N SER A 47 -14.47 -14.74 -7.86
CA SER A 47 -14.34 -16.17 -7.56
C SER A 47 -14.37 -16.39 -6.04
N ILE A 48 -15.06 -17.43 -5.60
CA ILE A 48 -15.16 -17.85 -4.18
C ILE A 48 -13.75 -18.05 -3.58
N GLU A 49 -12.76 -18.38 -4.41
CA GLU A 49 -11.39 -18.63 -3.96
C GLU A 49 -10.47 -17.41 -4.01
N LEU A 50 -10.90 -16.29 -4.63
CA LEU A 50 -10.04 -15.12 -4.84
C LEU A 50 -9.55 -14.53 -3.52
N GLU A 51 -10.42 -14.45 -2.51
CA GLU A 51 -10.07 -13.93 -1.18
C GLU A 51 -8.93 -14.76 -0.56
N LYS A 52 -9.10 -16.08 -0.47
CA LYS A 52 -8.11 -16.98 0.14
C LYS A 52 -6.78 -16.92 -0.63
N ARG A 53 -6.86 -16.96 -1.96
CA ARG A 53 -5.68 -16.86 -2.84
C ARG A 53 -4.95 -15.54 -2.65
N ALA A 54 -5.67 -14.42 -2.60
CA ALA A 54 -5.06 -13.10 -2.42
C ALA A 54 -4.40 -12.92 -1.05
N ILE A 55 -5.02 -13.43 0.02
CA ILE A 55 -4.41 -13.44 1.37
C ILE A 55 -3.11 -14.22 1.36
N MET A 56 -3.14 -15.47 0.87
CA MET A 56 -1.94 -16.32 0.80
C MET A 56 -0.85 -15.71 -0.08
N PHE A 57 -1.24 -15.11 -1.20
CA PHE A 57 -0.33 -14.47 -2.13
C PHE A 57 0.36 -13.27 -1.50
N MET A 58 -0.40 -12.37 -0.84
CA MET A 58 0.15 -11.20 -0.17
C MET A 58 1.10 -11.61 0.97
N GLU A 59 0.72 -12.59 1.80
CA GLU A 59 1.60 -13.12 2.86
C GLU A 59 2.89 -13.71 2.29
N THR A 60 2.79 -14.43 1.18
CA THR A 60 3.94 -15.06 0.51
C THR A 60 4.89 -14.01 -0.03
N LEU A 61 4.38 -12.97 -0.70
CA LEU A 61 5.21 -11.87 -1.21
C LEU A 61 5.88 -11.09 -0.10
N LEU A 62 5.15 -10.73 0.97
CA LEU A 62 5.73 -10.04 2.13
C LEU A 62 6.90 -10.84 2.74
N ARG A 63 6.75 -12.17 2.82
CA ARG A 63 7.78 -13.05 3.37
C ARG A 63 8.99 -13.19 2.45
N ARG A 64 8.75 -13.44 1.15
CA ARG A 64 9.82 -13.65 0.16
C ARG A 64 10.61 -12.38 -0.14
N ALA A 65 9.95 -11.23 -0.15
CA ALA A 65 10.58 -9.92 -0.37
C ALA A 65 11.20 -9.33 0.90
N HIS A 66 11.11 -10.02 2.04
CA HIS A 66 11.50 -9.48 3.35
C HIS A 66 10.93 -8.08 3.61
N SER A 67 9.66 -7.89 3.23
CA SER A 67 9.05 -6.57 3.19
C SER A 67 8.96 -5.92 4.56
N THR A 68 9.26 -4.63 4.60
CA THR A 68 9.10 -3.82 5.80
C THR A 68 7.62 -3.48 6.05
N ARG A 69 7.30 -3.09 7.28
CA ARG A 69 5.96 -2.55 7.60
C ARG A 69 5.60 -1.36 6.73
N LEU A 70 6.59 -0.49 6.42
CA LEU A 70 6.36 0.66 5.55
C LEU A 70 5.99 0.21 4.14
N GLN A 71 6.73 -0.75 3.58
CA GLN A 71 6.44 -1.28 2.25
C GLN A 71 5.03 -1.88 2.18
N PHE A 72 4.62 -2.64 3.20
CA PHE A 72 3.24 -3.15 3.29
C PHE A 72 2.20 -2.02 3.26
N LYS A 73 2.37 -0.96 4.05
CA LYS A 73 1.47 0.21 4.04
C LYS A 73 1.44 0.86 2.66
N THR A 74 2.59 1.05 2.04
CA THR A 74 2.71 1.61 0.69
C THR A 74 1.96 0.76 -0.34
N VAL A 75 2.08 -0.57 -0.28
CA VAL A 75 1.31 -1.50 -1.13
C VAL A 75 -0.19 -1.29 -0.91
N CYS A 76 -0.66 -1.27 0.33
CA CYS A 76 -2.07 -1.05 0.64
C CYS A 76 -2.58 0.29 0.08
N CYS A 77 -1.81 1.38 0.27
CA CYS A 77 -2.16 2.69 -0.28
C CYS A 77 -2.22 2.67 -1.80
N ILE A 78 -1.25 2.05 -2.49
CA ILE A 78 -1.26 1.92 -3.96
C ILE A 78 -2.52 1.20 -4.43
N VAL A 79 -2.87 0.07 -3.80
CA VAL A 79 -4.04 -0.74 -4.16
C VAL A 79 -5.32 0.09 -4.00
N ILE A 80 -5.53 0.71 -2.84
CA ILE A 80 -6.74 1.51 -2.58
C ILE A 80 -6.82 2.68 -3.56
N LYS A 81 -5.72 3.42 -3.73
CA LYS A 81 -5.63 4.57 -4.62
C LYS A 81 -6.05 4.18 -6.04
N PHE A 82 -5.40 3.16 -6.61
CA PHE A 82 -5.72 2.64 -7.93
C PHE A 82 -7.19 2.18 -8.08
N LEU A 83 -7.72 1.48 -7.08
CA LEU A 83 -9.10 0.98 -7.11
C LEU A 83 -10.14 2.09 -6.96
N GLU A 84 -9.89 3.10 -6.14
CA GLU A 84 -10.71 4.31 -6.05
C GLU A 84 -10.74 5.05 -7.38
N TYR A 85 -9.59 5.18 -8.04
CA TYR A 85 -9.56 5.78 -9.37
C TYR A 85 -10.28 4.92 -10.40
N SER A 86 -10.21 3.59 -10.27
CA SER A 86 -10.88 2.66 -11.18
C SER A 86 -12.38 2.51 -10.91
N SER A 87 -12.88 2.98 -9.77
CA SER A 87 -14.30 2.99 -9.45
C SER A 87 -14.99 4.19 -10.09
N GLN A 88 -16.32 4.13 -10.17
CA GLN A 88 -17.15 5.19 -10.74
C GLN A 88 -17.00 6.55 -10.03
N GLU A 89 -16.39 6.58 -8.85
CA GLU A 89 -16.13 7.80 -8.08
C GLU A 89 -14.83 8.53 -8.50
N GLY A 90 -13.85 7.84 -9.10
CA GLY A 90 -12.51 8.39 -9.35
C GLY A 90 -12.12 8.61 -10.81
N ALA A 91 -12.67 7.83 -11.75
CA ALA A 91 -12.48 8.03 -13.19
C ALA A 91 -13.80 8.45 -13.82
N GLN A 92 -13.76 9.13 -14.96
CA GLN A 92 -14.91 9.48 -15.82
C GLN A 92 -15.62 8.21 -16.36
N GLY A 93 -16.09 7.31 -15.50
CA GLY A 93 -16.71 6.02 -15.83
C GLY A 93 -15.74 4.90 -16.26
N THR A 94 -14.41 5.10 -16.20
CA THR A 94 -13.46 4.11 -16.74
C THR A 94 -12.91 3.17 -15.67
N ASN A 95 -13.36 1.90 -15.69
CA ASN A 95 -12.72 0.83 -14.93
C ASN A 95 -11.33 0.48 -15.48
N TYR A 96 -10.25 0.92 -14.84
CA TYR A 96 -8.87 0.60 -15.26
C TYR A 96 -8.40 -0.82 -14.87
N MET A 97 -9.11 -1.54 -13.98
CA MET A 97 -8.82 -2.95 -13.71
C MET A 97 -8.96 -3.82 -14.96
N ARG A 98 -9.73 -3.39 -15.96
CA ARG A 98 -9.86 -4.09 -17.25
C ARG A 98 -8.51 -4.31 -17.95
N PHE A 99 -7.57 -3.37 -17.79
CA PHE A 99 -6.23 -3.46 -18.38
C PHE A 99 -5.35 -4.47 -17.66
N LEU A 100 -5.68 -4.79 -16.40
CA LEU A 100 -5.11 -5.90 -15.64
C LEU A 100 -5.93 -7.18 -15.77
N HIS A 101 -6.83 -7.27 -16.76
CA HIS A 101 -7.77 -8.38 -16.94
C HIS A 101 -8.61 -8.66 -15.69
N ASN A 102 -8.99 -7.60 -14.96
CA ASN A 102 -9.73 -7.67 -13.69
C ASN A 102 -9.08 -8.57 -12.62
N ASN A 103 -7.77 -8.83 -12.75
CA ASN A 103 -7.03 -9.73 -11.87
C ASN A 103 -6.41 -8.96 -10.71
N PHE A 104 -6.98 -9.14 -9.52
CA PHE A 104 -6.50 -8.50 -8.29
C PHE A 104 -5.06 -8.90 -7.91
N LEU A 105 -4.62 -10.12 -8.24
CA LEU A 105 -3.25 -10.54 -7.96
C LEU A 105 -2.24 -9.76 -8.82
N LYS A 106 -2.58 -9.47 -10.09
CA LYS A 106 -1.75 -8.62 -10.97
C LYS A 106 -1.64 -7.19 -10.42
N LEU A 107 -2.71 -6.66 -9.82
CA LEU A 107 -2.65 -5.38 -9.09
C LEU A 107 -1.72 -5.45 -7.87
N LEU A 108 -1.78 -6.52 -7.08
CA LEU A 108 -0.87 -6.71 -5.94
C LEU A 108 0.60 -6.73 -6.41
N VAL A 109 0.92 -7.45 -7.49
CA VAL A 109 2.27 -7.47 -8.05
C VAL A 109 2.75 -6.07 -8.43
N ALA A 110 1.93 -5.32 -9.18
CA ALA A 110 2.25 -3.94 -9.54
C ALA A 110 2.48 -3.09 -8.27
N ALA A 111 1.61 -3.20 -7.27
CA ALA A 111 1.73 -2.46 -6.02
C ALA A 111 3.03 -2.78 -5.26
N PHE A 112 3.45 -4.04 -5.23
CA PHE A 112 4.71 -4.47 -4.63
C PHE A 112 5.93 -3.90 -5.37
N VAL A 113 5.94 -4.01 -6.69
CA VAL A 113 7.00 -3.44 -7.53
C VAL A 113 7.10 -1.92 -7.34
N LEU A 114 5.96 -1.24 -7.34
CA LEU A 114 5.84 0.20 -7.14
C LEU A 114 6.10 0.64 -5.69
N SER A 115 6.05 -0.26 -4.71
CA SER A 115 6.38 0.08 -3.32
C SER A 115 7.89 0.21 -3.07
N VAL A 116 8.73 -0.31 -3.98
CA VAL A 116 10.19 -0.25 -3.84
C VAL A 116 10.65 1.20 -4.09
N PRO A 117 11.36 1.84 -3.12
CA PRO A 117 11.82 3.21 -3.27
C PRO A 117 12.73 3.38 -4.49
N ASN A 118 12.51 4.46 -5.26
CA ASN A 118 13.34 4.83 -6.41
C ASN A 118 14.21 6.05 -6.06
N LYS A 119 14.99 5.95 -4.97
CA LYS A 119 15.81 7.03 -4.42
C LYS A 119 17.26 6.91 -4.89
N HIS A 120 17.52 7.15 -6.17
CA HIS A 120 18.88 7.27 -6.68
C HIS A 120 18.98 8.48 -7.60
N ASP A 121 20.04 9.26 -7.44
CA ASP A 121 20.29 10.47 -8.23
C ASP A 121 20.78 10.12 -9.65
N ASP A 122 21.45 8.97 -9.82
CA ASP A 122 21.90 8.48 -11.12
C ASP A 122 20.81 7.68 -11.88
N PHE A 123 20.59 8.04 -13.14
CA PHE A 123 19.58 7.39 -13.98
C PHE A 123 19.91 5.93 -14.31
N GLY A 124 21.19 5.61 -14.51
CA GLY A 124 21.65 4.25 -14.82
C GLY A 124 21.38 3.29 -13.66
N GLU A 125 21.73 3.71 -12.44
CA GLU A 125 21.46 2.93 -11.22
C GLU A 125 19.96 2.71 -10.98
N ARG A 126 19.12 3.71 -11.26
CA ARG A 126 17.65 3.57 -11.15
C ARG A 126 17.11 2.52 -12.12
N LEU A 127 17.64 2.50 -13.35
CA LEU A 127 17.22 1.56 -14.37
C LEU A 127 17.62 0.13 -13.98
N ALA A 128 18.89 -0.07 -13.60
CA ALA A 128 19.40 -1.36 -13.16
C ALA A 128 18.61 -1.93 -11.97
N LYS A 129 18.35 -1.11 -10.94
CA LYS A 129 17.57 -1.55 -9.77
C LYS A 129 16.10 -1.84 -10.09
N ARG A 130 15.54 -1.14 -11.07
CA ARG A 130 14.18 -1.43 -11.54
C ARG A 130 14.14 -2.78 -12.24
N ASP A 131 15.12 -3.08 -13.07
CA ASP A 131 15.19 -4.35 -13.79
C ASP A 131 15.45 -5.52 -12.81
N ASP A 132 16.30 -5.32 -11.81
CA ASP A 132 16.49 -6.26 -10.69
C ASP A 132 15.17 -6.49 -9.91
N CYS A 133 14.42 -5.42 -9.65
CA CYS A 133 13.12 -5.49 -8.99
C CYS A 133 12.11 -6.30 -9.83
N TYR A 134 12.05 -6.06 -11.14
CA TYR A 134 11.17 -6.81 -12.05
C TYR A 134 11.57 -8.29 -12.12
N ALA A 135 12.87 -8.58 -12.23
CA ALA A 135 13.37 -9.95 -12.24
C ALA A 135 13.07 -10.69 -10.92
N PHE A 136 13.20 -9.99 -9.77
CA PHE A 136 12.82 -10.53 -8.48
C PHE A 136 11.33 -10.89 -8.42
N TYR A 137 10.45 -9.95 -8.77
CA TYR A 137 9.01 -10.17 -8.70
C TYR A 137 8.52 -11.18 -9.74
N SER A 138 9.13 -11.24 -10.92
CA SER A 138 8.89 -12.30 -11.92
C SER A 138 9.16 -13.68 -11.31
N ARG A 139 10.32 -13.87 -10.66
CA ARG A 139 10.69 -15.15 -10.04
C ARG A 139 9.76 -15.58 -8.92
N VAL A 140 9.35 -14.65 -8.04
CA VAL A 140 8.53 -15.02 -6.87
C VAL A 140 7.03 -15.13 -7.16
N THR A 141 6.56 -14.56 -8.27
CA THR A 141 5.15 -14.58 -8.71
C THR A 141 4.89 -15.57 -9.84
N GLU A 142 5.93 -16.10 -10.47
CA GLU A 142 5.88 -16.95 -11.67
C GLU A 142 5.28 -16.25 -12.91
N LEU A 143 5.11 -14.93 -12.86
CA LEU A 143 4.78 -14.12 -14.02
C LEU A 143 6.04 -13.87 -14.86
N SER A 144 5.86 -13.73 -16.17
CA SER A 144 6.95 -13.30 -17.04
C SER A 144 7.43 -11.88 -16.66
N LEU A 145 8.69 -11.58 -16.98
CA LEU A 145 9.23 -10.24 -16.74
C LEU A 145 8.42 -9.15 -17.47
N ASP A 146 7.97 -9.46 -18.69
CA ASP A 146 7.11 -8.58 -19.48
C ASP A 146 5.75 -8.36 -18.82
N GLU A 147 5.15 -9.39 -18.24
CA GLU A 147 3.88 -9.24 -17.50
C GLU A 147 4.05 -8.38 -16.25
N VAL A 148 5.12 -8.56 -15.49
CA VAL A 148 5.40 -7.73 -14.29
C VAL A 148 5.62 -6.27 -14.69
N ALA A 149 6.39 -6.04 -15.76
CA ALA A 149 6.61 -4.72 -16.31
C ALA A 149 5.29 -4.08 -16.79
N ASN A 150 4.47 -4.84 -17.52
CA ASN A 150 3.18 -4.39 -18.05
C ASN A 150 2.20 -4.00 -16.93
N CYS A 151 2.09 -4.83 -15.88
CA CYS A 151 1.25 -4.51 -14.72
C CYS A 151 1.68 -3.17 -14.10
N SER A 152 2.99 -2.95 -13.98
CA SER A 152 3.54 -1.71 -13.43
C SER A 152 3.34 -0.50 -14.35
N SER A 153 3.44 -0.67 -15.67
CA SER A 153 3.20 0.41 -16.64
C SER A 153 1.74 0.80 -16.77
N ILE A 154 0.80 -0.09 -16.45
CA ILE A 154 -0.63 0.22 -16.39
C ILE A 154 -0.97 0.99 -15.11
N VAL A 155 -0.47 0.51 -13.96
CA VAL A 155 -0.84 1.07 -12.65
C VAL A 155 -0.19 2.43 -12.40
N ARG A 156 1.07 2.62 -12.81
CA ARG A 156 1.83 3.84 -12.52
C ARG A 156 1.18 5.13 -13.07
N PRO A 157 0.74 5.21 -14.34
CA PRO A 157 0.08 6.42 -14.86
C PRO A 157 -1.19 6.79 -14.11
N VAL A 158 -2.00 5.80 -13.72
CA VAL A 158 -3.22 5.99 -12.94
C VAL A 158 -2.90 6.64 -11.59
N LEU A 159 -1.90 6.11 -10.88
CA LEU A 159 -1.46 6.68 -9.60
C LEU A 159 -0.93 8.11 -9.75
N ILE A 160 -0.15 8.39 -10.80
CA ILE A 160 0.35 9.74 -11.08
C ILE A 160 -0.82 10.70 -11.35
N GLN A 161 -1.80 10.28 -12.14
CA GLN A 161 -2.97 11.09 -12.48
C GLN A 161 -3.80 11.39 -11.23
N GLN A 162 -4.05 10.40 -10.38
CA GLN A 162 -4.79 10.59 -9.14
C GLN A 162 -4.03 11.47 -8.14
N SER A 163 -2.72 11.29 -8.02
CA SER A 163 -1.89 12.16 -7.16
C SER A 163 -1.97 13.62 -7.62
N ARG A 164 -1.88 13.87 -8.94
CA ARG A 164 -2.06 15.21 -9.52
C ARG A 164 -3.45 15.78 -9.23
N HIS A 165 -4.50 14.96 -9.36
CA HIS A 165 -5.87 15.38 -9.05
C HIS A 165 -6.04 15.75 -7.58
N GLN A 166 -5.52 14.95 -6.65
CA GLN A 166 -5.54 15.23 -5.21
C GLN A 166 -4.77 16.51 -4.85
N HIS A 167 -3.60 16.75 -5.45
CA HIS A 167 -2.86 17.99 -5.25
C HIS A 167 -3.62 19.21 -5.77
N LYS A 168 -4.33 19.08 -6.90
CA LYS A 168 -5.18 20.14 -7.45
C LYS A 168 -6.31 20.49 -6.48
N LEU A 169 -7.05 19.50 -5.99
CA LEU A 169 -8.13 19.70 -5.01
C LEU A 169 -7.63 20.33 -3.71
N ARG A 170 -6.46 19.92 -3.20
CA ARG A 170 -5.86 20.54 -2.01
C ARG A 170 -5.48 22.00 -2.24
N ARG A 171 -4.91 22.32 -3.41
CA ARG A 171 -4.61 23.73 -3.77
C ARG A 171 -5.88 24.56 -3.83
N GLU A 172 -6.97 24.03 -4.40
CA GLU A 172 -8.27 24.71 -4.46
C GLU A 172 -8.90 24.89 -3.07
N GLN A 173 -8.83 23.90 -2.18
CA GLN A 173 -9.27 24.02 -0.79
C GLN A 173 -8.46 25.07 -0.01
N ASN A 174 -7.13 25.05 -0.13
CA ASN A 174 -6.25 26.02 0.53
C ASN A 174 -6.47 27.44 -0.01
N VAL A 175 -6.76 27.61 -1.31
CA VAL A 175 -7.11 28.91 -1.90
C VAL A 175 -8.48 29.37 -1.43
N THR A 176 -9.42 28.47 -1.19
CA THR A 176 -10.75 28.81 -0.66
C THR A 176 -10.67 29.24 0.81
N GLU A 177 -9.82 28.61 1.62
CA GLU A 177 -9.55 29.03 3.01
C GLU A 177 -8.71 30.33 3.09
N MET A 178 -7.73 30.51 2.20
CA MET A 178 -6.93 31.75 2.13
C MET A 178 -7.61 32.88 1.34
N GLY A 179 -8.73 32.64 0.66
CA GLY A 179 -9.55 33.68 0.02
C GLY A 179 -10.13 34.68 1.03
N ILE A 180 -10.10 34.35 2.33
CA ILE A 180 -10.46 35.24 3.45
C ILE A 180 -9.25 36.10 3.91
N LEU A 181 -8.02 35.76 3.52
CA LEU A 181 -6.80 36.50 3.88
C LEU A 181 -5.93 36.75 2.65
N ARG A 182 -6.21 37.88 1.99
CA ARG A 182 -5.42 38.61 0.97
C ARG A 182 -4.14 37.93 0.45
N GLY A 183 -4.13 37.74 -0.87
CA GLY A 183 -3.08 38.21 -1.77
C GLY A 183 -1.64 37.96 -1.33
N SER A 184 -1.15 36.75 -1.56
CA SER A 184 0.28 36.48 -1.66
C SER A 184 0.48 35.49 -2.81
N THR A 185 1.19 35.93 -3.83
CA THR A 185 1.68 35.12 -4.95
C THR A 185 2.65 34.07 -4.42
N TYR A 186 2.12 32.94 -3.97
CA TYR A 186 2.90 31.72 -3.80
C TYR A 186 3.05 31.07 -5.17
N GLN A 187 4.19 31.34 -5.80
CA GLN A 187 4.73 30.51 -6.87
C GLN A 187 5.15 29.19 -6.22
N GLY A 188 4.15 28.35 -5.93
CA GLY A 188 4.32 27.07 -5.27
C GLY A 188 5.05 26.12 -6.20
N ASP A 189 6.34 25.99 -5.93
CA ASP A 189 7.24 24.96 -6.41
C ASP A 189 6.47 23.67 -6.74
N CYS A 190 6.38 23.34 -8.03
CA CYS A 190 5.93 22.01 -8.49
C CYS A 190 7.06 20.97 -8.32
N GLY A 191 7.87 21.15 -7.28
CA GLY A 191 9.01 20.32 -6.92
C GLY A 191 8.56 19.07 -6.19
N MET A 192 8.42 17.98 -6.96
CA MET A 192 8.98 16.68 -6.62
C MET A 192 8.90 16.24 -5.14
N GLU A 193 7.71 16.08 -4.54
CA GLU A 193 7.59 15.22 -3.35
C GLU A 193 7.52 13.75 -3.78
N ASP A 194 8.67 13.19 -4.18
CA ASP A 194 9.20 11.83 -3.99
C ASP A 194 8.32 10.54 -4.07
N GLY A 195 7.05 10.60 -4.48
CA GLY A 195 6.23 9.41 -4.71
C GLY A 195 4.76 9.72 -4.99
N TYR A 196 4.05 8.80 -5.66
CA TYR A 196 2.59 8.90 -5.86
C TYR A 196 1.77 8.64 -4.58
N ILE A 197 2.42 8.40 -3.44
CA ILE A 197 1.78 8.21 -2.14
C ILE A 197 2.17 9.38 -1.23
N LEU A 198 1.18 10.11 -0.74
CA LEU A 198 1.36 11.20 0.20
C LEU A 198 1.66 10.64 1.59
N ARG A 199 2.52 11.32 2.35
CA ARG A 199 2.80 10.95 3.75
C ARG A 199 1.52 10.86 4.59
N THR A 200 0.56 11.75 4.34
CA THR A 200 -0.74 11.75 5.02
C THR A 200 -1.55 10.47 4.76
N GLU A 201 -1.39 9.82 3.60
CA GLU A 201 -2.08 8.56 3.29
C GLU A 201 -1.52 7.40 4.12
N ILE A 202 -0.20 7.40 4.37
CA ILE A 202 0.43 6.43 5.27
C ILE A 202 -0.02 6.64 6.73
N GLU A 203 -0.12 7.90 7.17
CA GLU A 203 -0.60 8.24 8.51
C GLU A 203 -2.10 7.90 8.69
N GLN A 204 -2.92 8.09 7.67
CA GLN A 204 -4.32 7.66 7.65
C GLN A 204 -4.44 6.14 7.74
N PHE A 205 -3.59 5.39 7.02
CA PHE A 205 -3.53 3.94 7.14
C PHE A 205 -3.25 3.50 8.58
N ASP A 206 -2.33 4.17 9.27
CA ASP A 206 -2.04 3.88 10.68
C ASP A 206 -3.24 4.13 11.59
N ARG A 207 -3.91 5.27 11.44
CA ARG A 207 -5.13 5.59 12.20
C ARG A 207 -6.24 4.56 11.96
N LEU A 208 -6.45 4.16 10.70
CA LEU A 208 -7.42 3.13 10.35
C LEU A 208 -7.04 1.77 10.95
N GLY A 209 -5.75 1.42 10.92
CA GLY A 209 -5.24 0.20 11.54
C GLY A 209 -5.50 0.17 13.05
N TYR A 210 -5.24 1.27 13.76
CA TYR A 210 -5.55 1.39 15.19
C TYR A 210 -7.05 1.24 15.47
N LYS A 211 -7.88 1.99 14.74
CA LYS A 211 -9.34 1.94 14.89
C LYS A 211 -9.90 0.53 14.63
N MET A 212 -9.42 -0.13 13.58
CA MET A 212 -9.78 -1.51 13.26
C MET A 212 -9.43 -2.48 14.40
N VAL A 213 -8.25 -2.36 15.00
CA VAL A 213 -7.85 -3.20 16.13
C VAL A 213 -8.70 -2.91 17.36
N GLN A 214 -8.98 -1.63 17.66
CA GLN A 214 -9.84 -1.25 18.79
C GLN A 214 -11.26 -1.81 18.63
N GLU A 215 -11.88 -1.63 17.46
CA GLU A 215 -13.23 -2.12 17.16
C GLU A 215 -13.32 -3.65 17.18
N TYR A 216 -12.32 -4.35 16.64
CA TYR A 216 -12.36 -5.81 16.56
C TYR A 216 -12.14 -6.49 17.91
N PHE A 217 -11.33 -5.89 18.79
CA PHE A 217 -11.02 -6.44 20.11
C PHE A 217 -11.80 -5.79 21.25
N ASN A 218 -12.76 -4.90 20.96
CA ASN A 218 -13.52 -4.10 21.94
C ASN A 218 -12.62 -3.41 22.98
N ILE A 219 -11.48 -2.88 22.53
CA ILE A 219 -10.54 -2.16 23.39
C ILE A 219 -11.01 -0.70 23.42
N ILE A 220 -11.61 -0.30 24.56
CA ILE A 220 -12.05 1.07 24.85
C ILE A 220 -10.84 1.94 25.21
#